data_AF-A0AAX4JGL0-F1
#
_entry.id   AF-A0AAX4JGL0-F1
#
_cell.length_a   1.000
_cell.length_b   1.000
_cell.length_c   1.000
_cell.angle_alpha   90.00
_cell.angle_beta   90.00
_cell.angle_gamma   90.00
#
_symmetry.space_group_name_H-M   'P 1'
#
loop_
_entity.id
_entity.type
_entity.pdbx_description
1 polymer ?
#
loop_
_entity_poly.entity_id
_entity_poly.type
_entity_poly.pdbx_seq_one_letter_code
_entity_poly.pdbx_strand_id
1 'polypeptide(L)'
;MSKRSELLSILTTKKHKEIQKIFGKIRNNTTTLTRERLSDPFKQYSIVEQLLKKHDTKLFITFTSKHIIMGRSFNNEIIDMLKLKIKNYEKSYEGIVPAELNMKYAIMLINIKDERLSNFFIDFFNMKSSKICIENIKYTWVIAEYNGLIIIKYCRILENNELEDVGPCFELEMEDKFLCSEETYKKSMGNKEKVNKNITKNEFNDEIGILHIDKQDLRDIKTRKYRK
;
A
#
# COMPACT_ATOMS: atom_id res chain seq x y z
N MET A 1 0.93 16.72 -3.34
CA MET A 1 0.72 15.43 -2.63
C MET A 1 0.62 14.32 -3.67
N SER A 2 1.34 13.19 -3.51
CA SER A 2 1.35 12.12 -4.53
C SER A 2 0.01 11.36 -4.57
N LYS A 3 -0.56 11.20 -5.78
CA LYS A 3 -1.82 10.47 -6.03
C LYS A 3 -1.77 9.05 -5.44
N ARG A 4 -2.90 8.53 -4.92
CA ARG A 4 -3.01 7.12 -4.47
C ARG A 4 -2.86 6.21 -5.69
N SER A 5 -2.14 5.10 -5.56
CA SER A 5 -2.06 4.07 -6.60
C SER A 5 -3.44 3.44 -6.80
N GLU A 6 -3.92 3.48 -8.04
CA GLU A 6 -5.14 2.81 -8.46
C GLU A 6 -4.89 1.30 -8.55
N LEU A 7 -5.86 0.50 -8.09
CA LEU A 7 -5.81 -0.96 -8.17
C LEU A 7 -6.50 -1.43 -9.45
N LEU A 8 -5.82 -2.23 -10.26
CA LEU A 8 -6.40 -2.91 -11.42
C LEU A 8 -6.92 -4.30 -11.02
N SER A 9 -8.24 -4.49 -11.01
CA SER A 9 -8.85 -5.80 -10.81
C SER A 9 -9.08 -6.47 -12.17
N ILE A 10 -8.36 -7.56 -12.44
CA ILE A 10 -8.47 -8.31 -13.69
C ILE A 10 -9.38 -9.52 -13.46
N LEU A 11 -10.54 -9.50 -14.11
CA LEU A 11 -11.52 -10.59 -14.11
C LEU A 11 -11.16 -11.61 -15.19
N THR A 12 -10.63 -12.76 -14.77
CA THR A 12 -10.32 -13.89 -15.66
C THR A 12 -11.42 -14.93 -15.70
N THR A 13 -12.14 -15.12 -14.59
CA THR A 13 -13.20 -16.13 -14.48
C THR A 13 -14.49 -15.53 -13.93
N LYS A 14 -15.63 -16.13 -14.30
CA LYS A 14 -16.95 -15.72 -13.80
C LYS A 14 -17.17 -16.10 -12.33
N LYS A 15 -16.57 -17.21 -11.85
CA LYS A 15 -16.78 -17.76 -10.50
C LYS A 15 -16.45 -16.76 -9.37
N HIS A 16 -15.33 -16.06 -9.49
CA HIS A 16 -14.83 -15.15 -8.44
C HIS A 16 -15.12 -13.68 -8.71
N LYS A 17 -16.01 -13.38 -9.68
CA LYS A 17 -16.32 -12.02 -10.11
C LYS A 17 -16.98 -11.19 -9.02
N GLU A 18 -17.86 -11.80 -8.23
CA GLU A 18 -18.57 -11.12 -7.15
C GLU A 18 -17.62 -10.71 -6.03
N ILE A 19 -16.68 -11.58 -5.70
CA ILE A 19 -15.65 -11.36 -4.68
C ILE A 19 -14.76 -10.19 -5.05
N GLN A 20 -14.24 -10.20 -6.28
CA GLN A 20 -13.42 -9.11 -6.80
C GLN A 20 -14.18 -7.78 -6.76
N LYS A 21 -15.48 -7.80 -7.07
CA LYS A 21 -16.33 -6.60 -6.97
C LYS A 21 -16.47 -6.12 -5.53
N ILE A 22 -16.69 -7.01 -4.56
CA ILE A 22 -16.76 -6.65 -3.14
C ILE A 22 -15.42 -6.05 -2.69
N PHE A 23 -14.32 -6.71 -3.01
CA PHE A 23 -12.97 -6.24 -2.71
C PHE A 23 -12.70 -4.84 -3.29
N GLY A 24 -13.01 -4.64 -4.57
CA GLY A 24 -12.85 -3.36 -5.25
C GLY A 24 -13.73 -2.25 -4.66
N LYS A 25 -14.97 -2.59 -4.25
CA LYS A 25 -15.87 -1.66 -3.56
C LYS A 25 -15.34 -1.24 -2.19
N ILE A 26 -14.82 -2.17 -1.39
CA ILE A 26 -14.22 -1.86 -0.08
C ILE A 26 -13.01 -0.93 -0.25
N ARG A 27 -12.15 -1.17 -1.24
CA ARG A 27 -10.97 -0.33 -1.47
C ARG A 27 -11.28 1.07 -2.00
N ASN A 28 -12.43 1.25 -2.69
CA ASN A 28 -12.92 2.51 -3.26
C ASN A 28 -11.95 3.19 -4.25
N ASN A 29 -11.00 2.45 -4.84
CA ASN A 29 -10.07 2.95 -5.86
C ASN A 29 -9.61 1.80 -6.78
N THR A 30 -10.57 1.20 -7.46
CA THR A 30 -10.35 -0.03 -8.24
C THR A 30 -10.97 0.07 -9.62
N THR A 31 -10.13 -0.02 -10.65
CA THR A 31 -10.53 -0.14 -12.04
C THR A 31 -10.68 -1.62 -12.38
N THR A 32 -11.86 -2.02 -12.83
CA THR A 32 -12.14 -3.44 -13.14
C THR A 32 -12.06 -3.67 -14.64
N LEU A 33 -11.23 -4.64 -15.06
CA LEU A 33 -11.09 -5.06 -16.44
C LEU A 33 -11.53 -6.52 -16.59
N THR A 34 -12.30 -6.83 -17.63
CA THR A 34 -12.63 -8.23 -17.95
C THR A 34 -11.70 -8.74 -19.04
N ARG A 35 -10.99 -9.83 -18.77
CA ARG A 35 -10.08 -10.48 -19.73
C ARG A 35 -10.05 -12.00 -19.49
N GLU A 36 -10.97 -12.70 -20.14
CA GLU A 36 -11.17 -14.15 -19.97
C GLU A 36 -10.01 -15.01 -20.51
N ARG A 37 -9.15 -14.46 -21.38
CA ARG A 37 -8.03 -15.19 -22.02
C ARG A 37 -6.76 -15.32 -21.17
N LEU A 38 -6.71 -14.71 -19.99
CA LEU A 38 -5.55 -14.76 -19.10
C LEU A 38 -5.67 -15.97 -18.16
N SER A 39 -5.04 -17.08 -18.52
CA SER A 39 -5.16 -18.36 -17.80
C SER A 39 -4.32 -18.39 -16.53
N ASP A 40 -3.05 -17.98 -16.63
CA ASP A 40 -2.11 -17.89 -15.51
C ASP A 40 -1.35 -16.55 -15.55
N PRO A 41 -1.85 -15.52 -14.83
CA PRO A 41 -1.20 -14.22 -14.73
C PRO A 41 0.24 -14.26 -14.24
N PHE A 42 0.62 -15.26 -13.44
CA PHE A 42 1.97 -15.39 -12.90
C PHE A 42 2.98 -15.74 -14.00
N LYS A 43 2.59 -16.62 -14.94
CA LYS A 43 3.40 -16.95 -16.11
C LYS A 43 3.32 -15.90 -17.21
N GLN A 44 2.16 -15.28 -17.37
CA GLN A 44 1.88 -14.29 -18.42
C GLN A 44 2.09 -12.84 -17.93
N TYR A 45 3.15 -12.60 -17.16
CA TYR A 45 3.44 -11.31 -16.52
C TYR A 45 3.54 -10.15 -17.53
N SER A 46 4.08 -10.40 -18.74
CA SER A 46 4.21 -9.36 -19.78
C SER A 46 2.85 -8.79 -20.23
N ILE A 47 1.78 -9.60 -20.21
CA ILE A 47 0.42 -9.12 -20.53
C ILE A 47 -0.09 -8.23 -19.39
N VAL A 48 0.22 -8.60 -18.14
CA VAL A 48 -0.16 -7.82 -16.96
C VAL A 48 0.56 -6.46 -16.98
N GLU A 49 1.84 -6.41 -17.31
CA GLU A 49 2.60 -5.16 -17.47
C GLU A 49 2.01 -4.23 -18.52
N GLN A 50 1.64 -4.77 -19.69
CA GLN A 50 0.96 -4.00 -20.74
C GLN A 50 -0.39 -3.44 -20.26
N LEU A 51 -1.13 -4.21 -19.48
CA LEU A 51 -2.41 -3.77 -18.91
C LEU A 51 -2.22 -2.66 -17.86
N LEU A 52 -1.24 -2.82 -16.97
CA LEU A 52 -0.87 -1.82 -15.98
C LEU A 52 -0.48 -0.50 -16.66
N LYS A 53 0.37 -0.58 -17.69
CA LYS A 53 0.79 0.57 -18.50
C LYS A 53 -0.37 1.24 -19.23
N LYS A 54 -1.31 0.46 -19.79
CA LYS A 54 -2.47 0.99 -20.50
C LYS A 54 -3.43 1.76 -19.59
N HIS A 55 -3.58 1.29 -18.35
CA HIS A 55 -4.50 1.88 -17.37
C HIS A 55 -3.83 2.83 -16.36
N ASP A 56 -2.52 3.09 -16.50
CA ASP A 56 -1.72 3.89 -15.56
C ASP A 56 -1.93 3.44 -14.09
N THR A 57 -1.91 2.12 -13.89
CA THR A 57 -2.13 1.48 -12.58
C THR A 57 -0.83 0.85 -12.11
N LYS A 58 -0.62 0.83 -10.78
CA LYS A 58 0.61 0.29 -10.16
C LYS A 58 0.36 -0.99 -9.38
N LEU A 59 -0.89 -1.27 -9.02
CA LEU A 59 -1.28 -2.44 -8.26
C LEU A 59 -2.23 -3.25 -9.12
N PHE A 60 -2.17 -4.57 -9.04
CA PHE A 60 -3.18 -5.42 -9.64
C PHE A 60 -3.55 -6.60 -8.75
N ILE A 61 -4.75 -7.12 -9.01
CA ILE A 61 -5.24 -8.35 -8.42
C ILE A 61 -6.03 -9.15 -9.44
N THR A 62 -5.85 -10.46 -9.39
CA THR A 62 -6.55 -11.41 -10.25
C THR A 62 -6.96 -12.62 -9.43
N PHE A 63 -8.21 -13.06 -9.60
CA PHE A 63 -8.72 -14.28 -9.01
C PHE A 63 -8.94 -15.30 -10.12
N THR A 64 -8.11 -16.33 -10.11
CA THR A 64 -8.33 -17.54 -10.90
C THR A 64 -9.19 -18.52 -10.11
N SER A 65 -9.56 -19.66 -10.70
CA SER A 65 -10.40 -20.65 -10.02
C SER A 65 -9.85 -21.13 -8.67
N LYS A 66 -8.51 -21.25 -8.54
CA LYS A 66 -7.83 -21.77 -7.36
C LYS A 66 -6.85 -20.79 -6.69
N HIS A 67 -6.47 -19.71 -7.37
CA HIS A 67 -5.42 -18.81 -6.89
C HIS A 67 -5.84 -17.35 -6.93
N ILE A 68 -5.40 -16.59 -5.95
CA ILE A 68 -5.37 -15.14 -5.95
C ILE A 68 -3.94 -14.73 -6.30
N ILE A 69 -3.81 -13.92 -7.35
CA ILE A 69 -2.54 -13.35 -7.74
C ILE A 69 -2.61 -11.86 -7.49
N MET A 70 -1.73 -11.37 -6.62
CA MET A 70 -1.58 -9.96 -6.30
C MET A 70 -0.20 -9.51 -6.74
N GLY A 71 -0.09 -8.26 -7.17
CA GLY A 71 1.23 -7.72 -7.49
C GLY A 71 1.25 -6.21 -7.57
N ARG A 72 2.47 -5.69 -7.59
CA ARG A 72 2.75 -4.26 -7.73
C ARG A 72 3.87 -4.02 -8.73
N SER A 73 3.79 -2.89 -9.42
CA SER A 73 4.74 -2.46 -10.44
C SER A 73 5.37 -1.12 -10.09
N PHE A 74 6.59 -0.94 -10.59
CA PHE A 74 7.34 0.30 -10.56
C PHE A 74 7.88 0.54 -11.97
N ASN A 75 7.72 1.75 -12.51
CA ASN A 75 8.11 2.10 -13.88
C ASN A 75 7.59 1.13 -14.96
N ASN A 76 6.35 0.62 -14.77
CA ASN A 76 5.69 -0.37 -15.64
C ASN A 76 6.30 -1.77 -15.66
N GLU A 77 7.25 -2.06 -14.77
CA GLU A 77 7.80 -3.39 -14.55
C GLU A 77 7.28 -3.94 -13.23
N ILE A 78 6.97 -5.23 -13.18
CA ILE A 78 6.50 -5.85 -11.94
C ILE A 78 7.67 -6.02 -10.98
N ILE A 79 7.54 -5.49 -9.76
CA ILE A 79 8.58 -5.61 -8.73
C ILE A 79 8.29 -6.74 -7.75
N ASP A 80 7.02 -6.94 -7.41
CA ASP A 80 6.60 -8.02 -6.52
C ASP A 80 5.30 -8.65 -7.04
N MET A 81 5.25 -9.97 -7.02
CA MET A 81 4.07 -10.74 -7.36
C MET A 81 3.92 -11.92 -6.42
N LEU A 82 2.71 -12.11 -5.88
CA LEU A 82 2.37 -13.18 -4.96
C LEU A 82 1.31 -14.06 -5.61
N LYS A 83 1.53 -15.37 -5.61
CA LYS A 83 0.57 -16.38 -6.04
C LYS A 83 0.11 -17.16 -4.81
N LEU A 84 -1.13 -16.90 -4.44
CA LEU A 84 -1.77 -17.40 -3.23
C LEU A 84 -2.82 -18.42 -3.61
N LYS A 85 -2.72 -19.65 -3.12
CA LYS A 85 -3.71 -20.69 -3.34
C LYS A 85 -4.84 -20.56 -2.33
N ILE A 86 -6.08 -20.57 -2.80
CA ILE A 86 -7.28 -20.47 -1.98
C ILE A 86 -7.57 -21.85 -1.37
N LYS A 87 -7.49 -21.97 -0.04
CA LYS A 87 -7.93 -23.16 0.71
C LYS A 87 -9.41 -23.06 1.04
N ASN A 88 -9.79 -21.97 1.70
CA ASN A 88 -11.15 -21.64 2.05
C ASN A 88 -11.44 -20.18 1.71
N TYR A 89 -12.70 -19.89 1.39
CA TYR A 89 -13.17 -18.55 1.10
C TYR A 89 -14.64 -18.41 1.48
N GLU A 90 -14.94 -17.36 2.24
CA GLU A 90 -16.29 -16.97 2.62
C GLU A 90 -16.57 -15.53 2.16
N LYS A 91 -17.68 -15.32 1.45
CA LYS A 91 -18.04 -13.98 0.92
C LYS A 91 -18.47 -13.03 2.02
N SER A 92 -19.34 -13.55 2.86
CA SER A 92 -20.06 -12.90 3.94
C SER A 92 -20.61 -14.01 4.82
N TYR A 93 -20.75 -13.72 6.09
CA TYR A 93 -21.34 -14.64 7.06
C TYR A 93 -22.87 -14.54 7.02
N GLU A 94 -23.55 -15.66 7.20
CA GLU A 94 -25.02 -15.69 7.23
C GLU A 94 -25.55 -14.91 8.45
N GLY A 95 -26.59 -14.10 8.24
CA GLY A 95 -27.22 -13.31 9.30
C GLY A 95 -26.50 -12.01 9.67
N ILE A 96 -25.39 -11.68 9.01
CA ILE A 96 -24.60 -10.46 9.32
C ILE A 96 -24.90 -9.33 8.32
N VAL A 97 -25.02 -8.11 8.84
CA VAL A 97 -25.27 -6.91 8.03
C VAL A 97 -24.04 -6.59 7.19
N PRO A 98 -24.16 -6.45 5.86
CA PRO A 98 -23.04 -6.10 4.98
C PRO A 98 -22.30 -4.84 5.41
N ALA A 99 -21.02 -4.76 5.07
CA ALA A 99 -20.21 -3.59 5.36
C ALA A 99 -20.70 -2.34 4.61
N GLU A 100 -20.65 -1.20 5.32
CA GLU A 100 -20.83 0.11 4.72
C GLU A 100 -19.72 0.35 3.69
N LEU A 101 -20.11 0.80 2.50
CA LEU A 101 -19.17 1.06 1.41
C LEU A 101 -18.42 2.37 1.65
N ASN A 102 -17.20 2.44 1.13
CA ASN A 102 -16.36 3.65 1.12
C ASN A 102 -15.93 4.18 2.50
N MET A 103 -16.11 3.38 3.55
CA MET A 103 -15.59 3.69 4.88
C MET A 103 -14.07 3.51 4.94
N LYS A 104 -13.42 4.32 5.78
CA LYS A 104 -12.01 4.13 6.10
C LYS A 104 -11.88 2.93 7.04
N TYR A 105 -10.81 2.17 6.88
CA TYR A 105 -10.53 1.01 7.70
C TYR A 105 -9.09 1.04 8.25
N ALA A 106 -8.90 0.36 9.37
CA ALA A 106 -7.57 0.05 9.90
C ALA A 106 -7.00 -1.22 9.25
N ILE A 107 -5.68 -1.38 9.25
CA ILE A 107 -5.00 -2.60 8.79
C ILE A 107 -4.26 -3.18 9.99
N MET A 108 -4.55 -4.42 10.34
CA MET A 108 -3.87 -5.17 11.39
C MET A 108 -3.06 -6.30 10.74
N LEU A 109 -1.75 -6.26 10.90
CA LEU A 109 -0.84 -7.33 10.51
C LEU A 109 -0.44 -8.12 11.76
N ILE A 110 -0.68 -9.43 11.75
CA ILE A 110 -0.41 -10.31 12.89
C ILE A 110 0.53 -11.43 12.46
N ASN A 111 1.64 -11.58 13.18
CA ASN A 111 2.62 -12.67 12.98
C ASN A 111 3.27 -12.79 11.59
N ILE A 112 3.16 -11.77 10.73
CA ILE A 112 3.87 -11.76 9.44
C ILE A 112 5.35 -11.48 9.69
N LYS A 113 6.20 -12.48 9.46
CA LYS A 113 7.64 -12.36 9.73
C LYS A 113 8.40 -11.60 8.64
N ASP A 114 7.95 -11.71 7.39
CA ASP A 114 8.59 -11.10 6.24
C ASP A 114 8.20 -9.60 6.15
N GLU A 115 9.17 -8.72 6.37
CA GLU A 115 8.98 -7.26 6.33
C GLU A 115 8.56 -6.77 4.94
N ARG A 116 9.10 -7.38 3.86
CA ARG A 116 8.75 -7.01 2.48
C ARG A 116 7.32 -7.41 2.15
N LEU A 117 6.89 -8.57 2.65
CA LEU A 117 5.51 -9.03 2.54
C LEU A 117 4.55 -8.12 3.33
N SER A 118 4.93 -7.74 4.55
CA SER A 118 4.18 -6.78 5.37
C SER A 118 4.03 -5.44 4.66
N ASN A 119 5.12 -4.92 4.09
CA ASN A 119 5.13 -3.71 3.28
C ASN A 119 4.21 -3.82 2.05
N PHE A 120 4.24 -4.97 1.37
CA PHE A 120 3.36 -5.24 0.24
C PHE A 120 1.88 -5.14 0.65
N PHE A 121 1.48 -5.81 1.73
CA PHE A 121 0.09 -5.76 2.20
C PHE A 121 -0.33 -4.35 2.64
N ILE A 122 0.54 -3.62 3.33
CA ILE A 122 0.25 -2.24 3.71
C ILE A 122 -0.03 -1.41 2.47
N ASP A 123 0.86 -1.43 1.46
CA ASP A 123 0.68 -0.65 0.23
C ASP A 123 -0.58 -1.09 -0.55
N PHE A 124 -0.79 -2.41 -0.63
CA PHE A 124 -1.91 -3.00 -1.32
C PHE A 124 -3.27 -2.67 -0.69
N PHE A 125 -3.35 -2.52 0.64
CA PHE A 125 -4.58 -2.16 1.35
C PHE A 125 -4.64 -0.69 1.77
N ASN A 126 -3.60 0.11 1.58
CA ASN A 126 -3.53 1.50 2.04
C ASN A 126 -4.68 2.39 1.48
N MET A 127 -5.24 3.24 2.34
CA MET A 127 -6.13 4.35 2.00
C MET A 127 -5.50 5.69 2.43
N LYS A 128 -4.81 6.39 1.52
CA LYS A 128 -4.24 7.72 1.81
C LYS A 128 -5.29 8.69 2.37
N SER A 129 -4.97 9.38 3.46
CA SER A 129 -5.75 10.47 4.07
C SER A 129 -4.81 11.36 4.88
N SER A 130 -4.99 12.68 4.85
CA SER A 130 -4.23 13.63 5.70
C SER A 130 -4.83 13.78 7.10
N LYS A 131 -6.15 13.63 7.21
CA LYS A 131 -6.93 13.65 8.45
C LYS A 131 -7.89 12.48 8.45
N ILE A 132 -8.15 11.91 9.62
CA ILE A 132 -9.09 10.80 9.81
C ILE A 132 -9.92 11.13 11.03
N CYS A 133 -11.23 10.91 10.94
CA CYS A 133 -12.14 10.95 12.08
C CYS A 133 -12.13 9.56 12.72
N ILE A 134 -11.70 9.47 13.99
CA ILE A 134 -11.51 8.21 14.71
C ILE A 134 -12.85 7.49 14.89
N GLU A 135 -13.93 8.24 15.17
CA GLU A 135 -15.29 7.73 15.32
C GLU A 135 -15.81 7.00 14.06
N ASN A 136 -15.22 7.30 12.90
CA ASN A 136 -15.60 6.69 11.62
C ASN A 136 -14.73 5.48 11.23
N ILE A 137 -13.76 5.07 12.06
CA ILE A 137 -12.98 3.85 11.83
C ILE A 137 -13.74 2.66 12.42
N LYS A 138 -14.75 2.19 11.69
CA LYS A 138 -15.61 1.07 12.11
C LYS A 138 -15.16 -0.29 11.57
N TYR A 139 -14.16 -0.32 10.69
CA TYR A 139 -13.78 -1.54 9.98
C TYR A 139 -12.27 -1.77 10.02
N THR A 140 -11.87 -3.03 9.91
CA THR A 140 -10.46 -3.42 9.86
C THR A 140 -10.21 -4.60 8.94
N TRP A 141 -9.12 -4.54 8.18
CA TRP A 141 -8.52 -5.72 7.55
C TRP A 141 -7.56 -6.37 8.53
N VAL A 142 -7.81 -7.63 8.86
CA VAL A 142 -6.89 -8.47 9.62
C VAL A 142 -6.17 -9.40 8.66
N ILE A 143 -4.85 -9.27 8.61
CA ILE A 143 -3.97 -10.10 7.80
C ILE A 143 -3.04 -10.81 8.78
N ALA A 144 -3.24 -12.11 8.94
CA ALA A 144 -2.53 -12.92 9.91
C ALA A 144 -1.80 -14.08 9.24
N GLU A 145 -0.60 -14.40 9.70
CA GLU A 145 0.09 -15.64 9.34
C GLU A 145 -0.09 -16.67 10.47
N TYR A 146 -0.69 -17.81 10.15
CA TYR A 146 -0.93 -18.90 11.10
C TYR A 146 -0.69 -20.25 10.43
N ASN A 147 0.19 -21.07 11.00
CA ASN A 147 0.53 -22.41 10.48
C ASN A 147 0.92 -22.44 8.99
N GLY A 148 1.59 -21.40 8.49
CA GLY A 148 1.96 -21.27 7.08
C GLY A 148 0.83 -20.85 6.13
N LEU A 149 -0.36 -20.58 6.68
CA LEU A 149 -1.48 -19.98 5.96
C LEU A 149 -1.55 -18.47 6.25
N ILE A 150 -1.85 -17.71 5.22
CA ILE A 150 -2.18 -16.29 5.32
C ILE A 150 -3.70 -16.17 5.36
N ILE A 151 -4.20 -15.67 6.47
CA ILE A 151 -5.62 -15.39 6.68
C ILE A 151 -5.83 -13.90 6.40
N ILE A 152 -6.71 -13.57 5.47
CA ILE A 152 -7.12 -12.20 5.16
C ILE A 152 -8.61 -12.09 5.43
N LYS A 153 -8.99 -11.33 6.45
CA LYS A 153 -10.40 -11.14 6.83
C LYS A 153 -10.75 -9.66 6.99
N TYR A 154 -11.98 -9.34 6.65
CA TYR A 154 -12.55 -8.01 6.85
C TYR A 154 -13.60 -8.04 7.97
N CYS A 155 -13.33 -7.27 9.02
CA CYS A 155 -14.11 -7.25 10.25
C CYS A 155 -14.69 -5.86 10.53
N ARG A 156 -15.83 -5.82 11.22
CA ARG A 156 -16.39 -4.62 11.84
C ARG A 156 -15.95 -4.57 13.30
N ILE A 157 -15.54 -3.38 13.74
CA ILE A 157 -15.22 -3.06 15.13
C ILE A 157 -16.52 -2.59 15.78
N LEU A 158 -16.96 -3.32 16.80
CA LEU A 158 -18.14 -2.95 17.60
C LEU A 158 -17.75 -1.93 18.68
N GLU A 159 -18.74 -1.26 19.27
CA GLU A 159 -18.51 -0.26 20.32
C GLU A 159 -17.80 -0.85 21.56
N ASN A 160 -17.97 -2.15 21.80
CA ASN A 160 -17.29 -2.89 22.87
C ASN A 160 -15.84 -3.29 22.52
N ASN A 161 -15.30 -2.85 21.38
CA ASN A 161 -14.03 -3.26 20.79
C ASN A 161 -13.94 -4.75 20.38
N GLU A 162 -15.07 -5.44 20.36
CA GLU A 162 -15.16 -6.79 19.79
C GLU A 162 -15.16 -6.72 18.26
N LEU A 163 -14.67 -7.78 17.62
CA LEU A 163 -14.61 -7.90 16.17
C LEU A 163 -15.72 -8.82 15.67
N GLU A 164 -16.58 -8.29 14.82
CA GLU A 164 -17.57 -9.05 14.07
C GLU A 164 -17.02 -9.31 12.66
N ASP A 165 -16.96 -10.58 12.24
CA ASP A 165 -16.50 -10.91 10.90
C ASP A 165 -17.60 -10.57 9.88
N VAL A 166 -17.37 -9.62 8.98
CA VAL A 166 -18.37 -9.18 7.97
C VAL A 166 -18.10 -9.79 6.60
N GLY A 167 -16.82 -10.08 6.32
CA GLY A 167 -16.36 -10.66 5.06
C GLY A 167 -15.93 -9.59 4.04
N PRO A 168 -15.09 -9.97 3.06
CA PRO A 168 -14.68 -11.34 2.72
C PRO A 168 -13.58 -11.90 3.64
N CYS A 169 -13.58 -13.23 3.80
CA CYS A 169 -12.57 -13.99 4.52
C CYS A 169 -11.86 -14.98 3.57
N PHE A 170 -10.54 -15.01 3.61
CA PHE A 170 -9.72 -15.89 2.81
C PHE A 170 -8.70 -16.62 3.66
N GLU A 171 -8.62 -17.93 3.49
CA GLU A 171 -7.50 -18.74 3.94
C GLU A 171 -6.63 -19.09 2.74
N LEU A 172 -5.41 -18.55 2.74
CA LEU A 172 -4.51 -18.59 1.59
C LEU A 172 -3.22 -19.33 1.94
N GLU A 173 -2.76 -20.16 1.02
CA GLU A 173 -1.44 -20.82 1.10
C GLU A 173 -0.50 -20.12 0.11
N MET A 174 0.67 -19.68 0.58
CA MET A 174 1.71 -19.12 -0.29
C MET A 174 2.25 -20.23 -1.21
N GLU A 175 1.99 -20.14 -2.52
CA GLU A 175 2.48 -21.13 -3.49
C GLU A 175 3.76 -20.64 -4.17
N ASP A 176 3.70 -19.46 -4.81
CA ASP A 176 4.85 -18.83 -5.45
C ASP A 176 4.97 -17.36 -5.05
N LYS A 177 6.19 -16.86 -4.93
CA LYS A 177 6.47 -15.42 -4.79
C LYS A 177 7.60 -14.99 -5.72
N PHE A 178 7.38 -13.90 -6.43
CA PHE A 178 8.40 -13.18 -7.18
C PHE A 178 8.74 -11.89 -6.45
N LEU A 179 10.02 -11.70 -6.17
CA LEU A 179 10.56 -10.51 -5.53
C LEU A 179 11.73 -10.00 -6.39
N CYS A 180 11.68 -8.72 -6.78
CA CYS A 180 12.77 -8.10 -7.52
C CYS A 180 14.05 -7.94 -6.68
N SER A 181 15.17 -7.64 -7.34
CA SER A 181 16.45 -7.37 -6.71
C SER A 181 16.39 -6.22 -5.70
N GLU A 182 17.28 -6.21 -4.72
CA GLU A 182 17.31 -5.13 -3.72
C GLU A 182 17.59 -3.76 -4.33
N GLU A 183 18.39 -3.67 -5.38
CA GLU A 183 18.70 -2.39 -6.04
C GLU A 183 17.47 -1.77 -6.69
N THR A 184 16.68 -2.58 -7.40
CA THR A 184 15.42 -2.13 -8.02
C THR A 184 14.39 -1.79 -6.95
N TYR A 185 14.34 -2.58 -5.88
CA TYR A 185 13.46 -2.31 -4.75
C TYR A 185 13.82 -0.99 -4.04
N LYS A 186 15.10 -0.73 -3.75
CA LYS A 186 15.59 0.53 -3.16
C LYS A 186 15.30 1.74 -4.06
N LYS A 187 15.48 1.60 -5.39
CA LYS A 187 15.08 2.63 -6.36
C LYS A 187 13.58 2.94 -6.30
N SER A 188 12.74 1.93 -6.04
CA SER A 188 11.28 2.10 -5.97
C SER A 188 10.80 2.87 -4.73
N MET A 189 11.55 2.86 -3.63
CA MET A 189 11.19 3.57 -2.38
C MET A 189 11.26 5.10 -2.51
N GLY A 190 11.90 5.60 -3.58
CA GLY A 190 12.14 7.02 -3.79
C GLY A 190 13.26 7.56 -2.92
N ASN A 191 13.88 8.65 -3.39
CA ASN A 191 14.88 9.36 -2.61
C ASN A 191 14.17 10.29 -1.63
N LYS A 192 14.54 10.24 -0.34
CA LYS A 192 14.14 11.29 0.61
C LYS A 192 14.71 12.61 0.11
N GLU A 193 13.86 13.62 -0.06
CA GLU A 193 14.31 14.97 -0.39
C GLU A 193 15.33 15.41 0.66
N LYS A 194 16.53 15.76 0.23
CA LYS A 194 17.57 16.26 1.13
C LYS A 194 17.10 17.62 1.63
N VAL A 195 17.00 17.77 2.95
CA VAL A 195 16.69 19.07 3.54
C VAL A 195 17.85 20.01 3.25
N ASN A 196 17.57 21.15 2.62
CA ASN A 196 18.55 22.20 2.41
C ASN A 196 18.94 22.75 3.79
N LYS A 197 20.20 22.55 4.19
CA LYS A 197 20.71 23.06 5.46
C LYS A 197 20.59 24.57 5.49
N ASN A 198 20.30 25.11 6.67
CA ASN A 198 20.25 26.55 6.95
C ASN A 198 19.12 27.31 6.25
N ILE A 199 18.16 26.63 5.61
CA ILE A 199 16.94 27.24 5.07
C ILE A 199 15.76 26.65 5.82
N THR A 200 14.93 27.51 6.39
CA THR A 200 13.72 27.12 7.13
C THR A 200 12.53 27.94 6.63
N LYS A 201 11.32 27.41 6.77
CA LYS A 201 10.08 28.14 6.46
C LYS A 201 9.39 28.53 7.76
N ASN A 202 9.01 29.79 7.87
CA ASN A 202 8.23 30.28 9.00
C ASN A 202 6.75 29.90 8.89
N GLU A 203 5.98 30.17 9.96
CA GLU A 203 4.53 29.97 9.99
C GLU A 203 3.78 30.71 8.88
N PHE A 204 4.33 31.83 8.40
CA PHE A 204 3.83 32.62 7.26
C PHE A 204 4.33 32.11 5.89
N ASN A 205 5.04 30.99 5.83
CA ASN A 205 5.71 30.43 4.65
C ASN A 205 6.88 31.26 4.07
N ASP A 206 7.40 32.24 4.80
CA ASP A 206 8.62 32.96 4.41
C ASP A 206 9.86 32.07 4.54
N GLU A 207 10.79 32.18 3.59
CA GLU A 207 12.05 31.44 3.60
C GLU A 207 13.13 32.22 4.38
N ILE A 208 13.54 31.67 5.53
CA ILE A 208 14.62 32.22 6.37
C ILE A 208 15.90 31.42 6.16
N GLY A 209 16.95 32.14 5.75
CA GLY A 209 18.32 31.64 5.71
C GLY A 209 19.09 31.99 6.98
N ILE A 210 19.72 31.00 7.62
CA ILE A 210 20.65 31.24 8.74
C ILE A 210 22.07 31.39 8.18
N LEU A 211 22.66 32.57 8.37
CA LEU A 211 24.07 32.81 8.11
C LEU A 211 24.87 32.58 9.40
N HIS A 212 25.72 31.56 9.41
CA HIS A 212 26.68 31.37 10.50
C HIS A 212 27.90 32.24 10.24
N ILE A 213 28.04 33.30 11.03
CA ILE A 213 29.21 34.18 11.01
C ILE A 213 30.22 33.63 12.01
N ASP A 214 31.43 33.34 11.55
CA ASP A 214 32.52 32.91 12.42
C ASP A 214 32.92 34.01 13.41
N LYS A 215 33.40 33.60 14.58
CA LYS A 215 33.90 34.53 15.58
C LYS A 215 35.09 35.30 15.01
N GLN A 216 34.94 36.61 14.86
CA GLN A 216 36.02 37.48 14.37
C GLN A 216 37.14 37.57 15.43
N ASP A 217 38.37 37.21 15.06
CA ASP A 217 39.56 37.46 15.88
C ASP A 217 40.07 38.87 15.58
N LEU A 218 40.22 39.70 16.63
CA LEU A 218 40.64 41.10 16.52
C LEU A 218 42.11 41.29 16.91
N ARG A 219 42.83 40.22 17.28
CA ARG A 219 44.23 40.29 17.72
C ARG A 219 45.18 40.82 16.63
N ASP A 220 44.82 40.60 15.37
CA ASP A 220 45.61 41.07 14.22
C ASP A 220 45.33 42.54 13.85
N ILE A 221 44.32 43.16 14.46
CA ILE A 221 43.94 44.54 14.15
C ILE A 221 44.87 45.52 14.88
N LYS A 222 45.79 46.12 14.13
CA LYS A 222 46.62 47.23 14.63
C LYS A 222 45.89 48.56 14.42
N THR A 223 45.52 49.23 15.51
CA THR A 223 44.94 50.57 15.45
C THR A 223 46.00 51.62 15.10
N ARG A 224 45.61 52.65 14.35
CA ARG A 224 46.48 53.80 14.03
C ARG A 224 46.96 54.44 15.33
N LYS A 225 48.28 54.57 15.49
CA LYS A 225 48.88 55.25 16.64
C LYS A 225 48.54 56.74 16.58
N TYR A 226 47.81 57.22 17.58
CA TYR A 226 47.54 58.64 17.76
C TYR A 226 48.83 59.34 18.21
N ARG A 227 49.22 60.43 17.53
CA ARG A 227 50.28 61.33 18.00
C ARG A 227 49.59 62.43 18.79
N LYS A 228 49.82 62.45 20.11
CA LYS A 228 49.48 63.60 20.97
C LYS A 228 50.48 64.71 20.74
#